data_AF-X1Q5Z3-F1
#
_entry.id   AF-X1Q5Z3-F1
#
_cell.length_a   1.000
_cell.length_b   1.000
_cell.length_c   1.000
_cell.angle_alpha   90.00
_cell.angle_beta   90.00
_cell.angle_gamma   90.00
#
_symmetry.space_group_name_H-M   'P 1'
#
loop_
_entity.id
_entity.type
_entity.pdbx_description
1 polymer ?
#
loop_
_entity_poly.entity_id
_entity_poly.type
_entity_poly.pdbx_seq_one_letter_code
_entity_poly.pdbx_strand_id
1 'polypeptide(L)' 'DIAGIALSGLYGGSGIPVDKDMEPIRPCLIWMDRRATDEVQWVKKNVDKDKIFEITGNYVDSYYGFTKMMWIK' A
#
# COMPACT_ATOMS: atom_id res chain seq x y z
N ASP A 1 11.22 30.79 18.85
CA ASP A 1 11.46 30.10 17.57
C ASP A 1 11.30 28.60 17.68
N ILE A 2 10.73 27.97 16.65
CA ILE A 2 10.65 26.50 16.56
C ILE A 2 11.94 26.01 15.90
N ALA A 3 12.67 25.15 16.60
CA ALA A 3 13.95 24.60 16.14
C ALA A 3 13.82 23.35 15.25
N GLY A 4 12.64 22.72 15.19
CA GLY A 4 12.39 21.56 14.33
C GLY A 4 11.00 20.94 14.51
N ILE A 5 10.62 20.07 13.57
CA ILE A 5 9.39 19.26 13.55
C ILE A 5 9.70 17.84 13.05
N ALA A 6 9.01 16.84 13.60
CA ALA A 6 9.09 15.45 13.15
C ALA A 6 7.69 14.86 13.00
N LEU A 7 7.51 14.03 11.97
CA LEU A 7 6.29 13.27 11.72
C LEU A 7 6.66 11.78 11.70
N SER A 8 5.94 10.98 12.46
CA SER A 8 6.02 9.53 12.44
C SER A 8 4.61 8.97 12.29
N GLY A 9 4.46 7.99 11.42
CA GLY A 9 3.19 7.38 11.10
C GLY A 9 3.38 5.92 10.72
N LEU A 10 2.33 5.13 10.93
CA LEU A 10 2.33 3.73 10.53
C LEU A 10 2.30 3.65 9.00
N TYR A 11 3.33 3.03 8.41
CA TYR A 11 3.42 2.81 6.97
C TYR A 11 2.79 1.47 6.59
N GLY A 12 1.54 1.51 6.15
CA GLY A 12 0.81 0.36 5.62
C GLY A 12 -0.49 0.80 4.95
N GLY A 13 -0.91 0.11 3.89
CA GLY A 13 -1.96 0.59 2.98
C GLY A 13 -1.42 1.14 1.66
N SER A 14 -2.28 1.70 0.80
CA SER A 14 -1.95 2.11 -0.58
C SER A 14 -1.10 3.39 -0.72
N GLY A 15 -0.72 4.02 0.39
CA GLY A 15 -0.44 5.46 0.41
C GLY A 15 -1.72 6.29 0.19
N ILE A 16 -1.57 7.61 0.03
CA ILE A 16 -2.66 8.54 -0.26
C ILE A 16 -2.54 8.93 -1.75
N PRO A 17 -3.41 8.42 -2.64
CA PRO A 17 -3.43 8.86 -4.02
C PRO A 17 -3.82 10.33 -4.10
N VAL A 18 -3.06 11.11 -4.86
CA VAL A 18 -3.28 12.54 -5.09
C VAL A 18 -3.26 12.83 -6.58
N ASP A 19 -3.92 13.92 -6.99
CA ASP A 19 -3.84 14.42 -8.35
C ASP A 19 -2.59 15.31 -8.58
N LYS A 20 -2.52 15.94 -9.76
CA LYS A 20 -1.41 16.82 -10.15
C LYS A 20 -1.26 18.07 -9.28
N ASP A 21 -2.32 18.46 -8.57
CA ASP A 21 -2.37 19.62 -7.69
C ASP A 21 -2.20 19.22 -6.21
N MET A 22 -1.85 17.95 -5.94
CA MET A 22 -1.67 17.34 -4.62
C MET A 22 -2.97 17.18 -3.80
N GLU A 23 -4.13 17.23 -4.46
CA GLU A 23 -5.40 17.02 -3.79
C GLU A 23 -5.72 15.52 -3.65
N PRO A 24 -6.11 15.04 -2.46
CA PRO A 24 -6.49 13.64 -2.26
C PRO A 24 -7.71 13.28 -3.13
N ILE A 25 -7.55 12.30 -4.02
CA ILE A 25 -8.63 11.90 -4.93
C ILE A 25 -9.59 10.87 -4.32
N ARG A 26 -9.26 10.33 -3.13
CA ARG A 26 -10.08 9.38 -2.38
C ARG A 26 -9.63 9.23 -0.92
N PRO A 27 -10.45 8.62 -0.04
CA PRO A 27 -10.05 8.31 1.34
C PRO A 27 -8.82 7.40 1.41
N CYS A 28 -7.97 7.64 2.41
CA CYS A 28 -6.80 6.80 2.71
C CYS A 28 -7.25 5.40 3.15
N LEU A 29 -6.71 4.35 2.51
CA LEU A 29 -6.97 2.96 2.89
C LEU A 29 -6.01 2.53 4.00
N ILE A 30 -6.56 2.28 5.19
CA ILE A 30 -5.77 1.81 6.32
C ILE A 30 -5.17 0.41 6.06
N TRP A 31 -4.08 0.07 6.74
CA TRP A 31 -3.41 -1.23 6.64
C TRP A 31 -4.34 -2.43 6.96
N MET A 32 -5.26 -2.32 7.91
CA MET A 32 -6.23 -3.39 8.24
C MET A 32 -7.30 -3.62 7.18
N ASP A 33 -7.45 -2.71 6.22
CA ASP A 33 -8.46 -2.86 5.18
C ASP A 33 -8.17 -4.09 4.32
N ARG A 34 -9.16 -4.98 4.20
CA ARG A 34 -9.05 -6.28 3.52
C ARG A 34 -9.69 -6.29 2.12
N ARG A 35 -10.15 -5.15 1.59
CA ARG A 35 -10.88 -5.12 0.30
C ARG A 35 -10.09 -5.65 -0.89
N ALA A 36 -8.76 -5.58 -0.83
CA ALA A 36 -7.85 -6.05 -1.87
C ALA A 36 -7.57 -7.57 -1.81
N THR A 37 -8.52 -8.38 -1.31
CA THR A 37 -8.32 -9.82 -1.11
C THR A 37 -8.19 -10.54 -2.46
N ASP A 38 -8.95 -10.13 -3.46
CA ASP A 38 -8.90 -10.74 -4.79
C ASP A 38 -7.57 -10.46 -5.49
N GLU A 39 -7.03 -9.24 -5.34
CA GLU A 39 -5.71 -8.87 -5.83
C GLU A 39 -4.61 -9.66 -5.12
N VAL A 40 -4.71 -9.88 -3.80
CA VAL A 40 -3.79 -10.74 -3.05
C VAL A 40 -3.77 -12.16 -3.63
N GLN A 41 -4.94 -12.76 -3.88
CA GLN A 41 -5.02 -14.11 -4.45
C GLN A 41 -4.50 -14.16 -5.88
N TRP A 42 -4.81 -13.13 -6.68
CA TRP A 42 -4.28 -13.01 -8.03
C TRP A 42 -2.75 -12.98 -8.01
N VAL A 43 -2.13 -12.17 -7.15
CA VAL A 43 -0.66 -12.10 -7.06
C VAL A 43 -0.09 -13.44 -6.63
N LYS A 44 -0.66 -14.08 -5.59
CA LYS A 44 -0.21 -15.39 -5.10
C LYS A 44 -0.27 -16.49 -6.16
N LYS A 45 -1.18 -16.39 -7.13
CA LYS A 45 -1.37 -17.37 -8.21
C LYS A 45 -0.49 -17.09 -9.43
N ASN A 46 -0.15 -15.82 -9.70
CA ASN A 46 0.46 -15.42 -10.96
C ASN A 46 1.91 -14.93 -10.83
N VAL A 47 2.39 -14.65 -9.62
CA VAL A 47 3.74 -14.13 -9.38
C VAL A 47 4.51 -15.04 -8.44
N ASP A 48 5.78 -15.27 -8.76
CA ASP A 48 6.70 -16.03 -7.91
C ASP A 48 6.86 -15.34 -6.54
N LYS A 49 6.58 -16.10 -5.48
CA LYS A 49 6.61 -15.62 -4.10
C LYS A 49 8.03 -15.31 -3.65
N ASP A 50 8.99 -16.13 -4.04
CA ASP A 50 10.39 -15.94 -3.65
C ASP A 50 10.93 -14.68 -4.33
N LYS A 51 10.55 -14.46 -5.59
CA LYS A 51 10.94 -13.25 -6.31
C LYS A 51 10.33 -11.98 -5.73
N ILE A 52 9.05 -12.00 -5.36
CA ILE A 52 8.42 -10.85 -4.68
C ILE A 52 9.16 -10.55 -3.38
N PHE A 53 9.40 -11.57 -2.56
CA PHE A 53 10.06 -11.36 -1.28
C PHE A 53 11.49 -10.85 -1.43
N GLU A 54 12.26 -11.37 -2.39
CA GLU A 54 13.62 -10.90 -2.72
C GLU A 54 13.65 -9.41 -3.07
N ILE A 55 12.66 -8.92 -3.83
CA ILE A 55 12.58 -7.52 -4.26
C ILE A 55 12.06 -6.61 -3.14
N THR A 56 10.98 -7.02 -2.47
CA THR A 56 10.21 -6.12 -1.61
C THR A 56 10.43 -6.33 -0.12
N GLY A 57 11.04 -7.45 0.31
CA GLY A 57 11.15 -7.86 1.71
C GLY A 57 9.81 -8.12 2.40
N ASN A 58 8.72 -8.27 1.63
CA ASN A 58 7.36 -8.35 2.14
C ASN A 58 6.64 -9.59 1.59
N TYR A 59 5.75 -10.16 2.39
CA TYR A 59 4.83 -11.20 1.94
C TYR A 59 3.66 -10.60 1.14
N VAL A 60 2.94 -11.45 0.42
CA VAL A 60 1.74 -11.04 -0.30
C VAL A 60 0.53 -11.08 0.66
N ASP A 61 0.17 -9.91 1.18
CA ASP A 61 -1.01 -9.70 2.03
C ASP A 61 -1.59 -8.30 1.79
N SER A 62 -2.90 -8.13 2.05
CA SER A 62 -3.60 -6.85 1.93
C SER A 62 -3.12 -5.79 2.92
N TYR A 63 -2.38 -6.19 3.97
CA TYR A 63 -1.68 -5.30 4.87
C TYR A 63 -0.76 -4.34 4.09
N TYR A 64 -0.04 -4.88 3.11
CA TYR A 64 0.91 -4.13 2.29
C TYR A 64 0.22 -3.41 1.14
N GLY A 65 0.78 -2.25 0.77
CA GLY A 65 0.08 -1.30 -0.10
C GLY A 65 -0.15 -1.72 -1.53
N PHE A 66 0.70 -2.57 -2.09
CA PHE A 66 0.71 -2.81 -3.53
C PHE A 66 -0.55 -3.51 -4.04
N THR A 67 -1.14 -4.41 -3.26
CA THR A 67 -2.42 -5.05 -3.62
C THR A 67 -3.58 -4.06 -3.55
N LYS A 68 -3.53 -3.10 -2.62
CA LYS A 68 -4.49 -1.99 -2.58
C LYS A 68 -4.31 -1.01 -3.73
N MET A 69 -3.08 -0.79 -4.20
CA MET A 69 -2.84 -0.02 -5.43
C MET A 69 -3.44 -0.73 -6.65
N MET A 70 -3.34 -2.07 -6.73
CA MET A 70 -4.02 -2.85 -7.77
C MET A 70 -5.55 -2.76 -7.70
N TRP A 71 -6.12 -2.72 -6.49
CA TRP A 71 -7.56 -2.53 -6.27
C TRP A 71 -8.02 -1.12 -6.65
N ILE A 72 -7.18 -0.11 -6.38
CA ILE A 72 -7.52 1.30 -6.59
C ILE A 72 -7.79 1.63 -8.06
N LYS A 73 -7.00 1.02 -8.98
CA LYS A 73 -7.01 1.19 -10.45
C LYS A 73 -7.65 2.46 -10.99
#